data_AF-A0A933YBI9-F1
#
_entry.id   AF-A0A933YBI9-F1
#
_cell.length_a   1.000
_cell.length_b   1.000
_cell.length_c   1.000
_cell.angle_alpha   90.00
_cell.angle_beta   90.00
_cell.angle_gamma   90.00
#
_symmetry.space_group_name_H-M   'P 1'
#
loop_
_entity.id
_entity.type
_entity.pdbx_description
1 polymer ?
#
loop_
_entity_poly.entity_id
_entity_poly.type
_entity_poly.pdbx_seq_one_letter_code
_entity_poly.pdbx_strand_id
1 'polypeptide(L)'
;IIGAQYLRDVAPGEVVVIDRHAMERQVPTAYFLPKKTAHPHHCIFEFIYFSRPDSKVFGENVDKVRRKLGKLLAEESPVKPTSDEDRVVVISVPDSSNTATLGFARESAKRGIDARLELGLIRSHYVGRTFIQPDQGDRELKVKTKFNTVRGVLTGKKVVIVDDSIVRGTTSKQLVKLIREAEPNEVHFRVTSPPIKYPCHYGMDFPSRSELIANKFDGDVESIGKHLGVDSLAYLSMEKLLEAAPHEDNRRYCTACFSGKYPLPSDGESDKNENDA
;
A
#
# COMPACT_ATOMS: atom_id res chain seq x y z
N ILE A 1 -1.49 -19.92 -13.65
CA ILE A 1 -2.83 -19.48 -14.14
C ILE A 1 -3.54 -20.74 -14.65
N ILE A 2 -4.76 -21.02 -14.19
CA ILE A 2 -5.44 -22.31 -14.44
C ILE A 2 -6.41 -22.30 -15.64
N GLY A 3 -6.48 -21.19 -16.40
CA GLY A 3 -7.33 -21.09 -17.60
C GLY A 3 -8.83 -20.99 -17.34
N ALA A 4 -9.26 -20.78 -16.09
CA ALA A 4 -10.67 -20.65 -15.73
C ALA A 4 -11.25 -19.29 -16.16
N GLN A 5 -12.49 -19.30 -16.65
CA GLN A 5 -13.24 -18.08 -16.95
C GLN A 5 -13.77 -17.46 -15.65
N TYR A 6 -13.58 -16.15 -15.48
CA TYR A 6 -14.21 -15.41 -14.39
C TYR A 6 -15.72 -15.31 -14.62
N LEU A 7 -16.50 -15.72 -13.62
CA LEU A 7 -17.96 -15.59 -13.62
C LEU A 7 -18.42 -14.37 -12.81
N ARG A 8 -18.15 -14.38 -11.51
CA ARG A 8 -18.44 -13.30 -10.56
C ARG A 8 -17.74 -13.55 -9.23
N ASP A 9 -17.74 -12.54 -8.37
CA ASP A 9 -17.33 -12.68 -6.97
C ASP A 9 -18.38 -13.49 -6.19
N VAL A 10 -17.93 -14.21 -5.16
CA VAL A 10 -18.84 -14.81 -4.17
C VAL A 10 -19.39 -13.67 -3.31
N ALA A 11 -20.71 -13.60 -3.21
CA ALA A 11 -21.39 -12.52 -2.52
C ALA A 11 -21.25 -12.67 -0.99
N PRO A 12 -21.32 -11.57 -0.22
CA PRO A 12 -21.29 -11.63 1.24
C PRO A 12 -22.40 -12.53 1.80
N GLY A 13 -22.03 -13.53 2.60
CA GLY A 13 -22.96 -14.52 3.16
C GLY A 13 -23.44 -15.59 2.19
N GLU A 14 -22.86 -15.66 0.99
CA GLU A 14 -23.14 -16.72 0.02
C GLU A 14 -22.29 -17.97 0.29
N VAL A 15 -22.93 -19.13 0.16
CA VAL A 15 -22.31 -20.45 0.12
C VAL A 15 -22.52 -21.03 -1.27
N VAL A 16 -21.43 -21.21 -2.00
CA VAL A 16 -21.44 -21.83 -3.33
C VAL A 16 -21.15 -23.32 -3.21
N VAL A 17 -22.03 -24.15 -3.79
CA VAL A 17 -21.91 -25.60 -3.80
C VAL A 17 -21.70 -26.09 -5.23
N ILE A 18 -20.63 -26.87 -5.41
CA ILE A 18 -20.29 -27.53 -6.67
C ILE A 18 -20.37 -29.04 -6.43
N ASP A 19 -21.54 -29.63 -6.74
CA ASP A 19 -21.80 -31.07 -6.67
C ASP A 19 -21.99 -31.67 -8.07
N ARG A 20 -22.38 -32.96 -8.17
CA ARG A 20 -22.61 -33.63 -9.46
C ARG A 20 -23.65 -32.92 -10.32
N HIS A 21 -24.69 -32.38 -9.70
CA HIS A 21 -25.76 -31.69 -10.40
C HIS A 21 -25.33 -30.31 -10.93
N ALA A 22 -24.54 -29.57 -10.14
CA ALA A 22 -23.91 -28.34 -10.59
C ALA A 22 -22.94 -28.58 -11.76
N MET A 23 -22.20 -29.70 -11.75
CA MET A 23 -21.34 -30.10 -12.87
C MET A 23 -22.14 -30.46 -14.13
N GLU A 24 -23.22 -31.24 -14.00
CA GLU A 24 -24.10 -31.60 -15.12
C GLU A 24 -24.74 -30.37 -15.77
N ARG A 25 -25.13 -29.38 -14.96
CA ARG A 25 -25.74 -28.12 -15.42
C ARG A 25 -24.74 -27.05 -15.82
N GLN A 26 -23.45 -27.24 -15.50
CA GLN A 26 -22.39 -26.23 -15.63
C GLN A 26 -22.72 -24.90 -14.94
N VAL A 27 -23.53 -24.93 -13.87
CA VAL A 27 -23.93 -23.75 -13.10
C VAL A 27 -23.86 -24.10 -11.61
N PRO A 28 -23.08 -23.36 -10.80
CA PRO A 28 -23.00 -23.59 -9.36
C PRO A 28 -24.33 -23.32 -8.64
N THR A 29 -24.60 -24.08 -7.58
CA THR A 29 -25.73 -23.82 -6.69
C THR A 29 -25.31 -22.80 -5.62
N ALA A 30 -26.14 -21.79 -5.36
CA ALA A 30 -25.86 -20.74 -4.38
C ALA A 30 -26.91 -20.73 -3.27
N TYR A 31 -26.45 -20.71 -2.02
CA TYR A 31 -27.28 -20.53 -0.82
C TYR A 31 -26.87 -19.25 -0.11
N PHE A 32 -27.81 -18.57 0.53
CA PHE A 32 -27.52 -17.36 1.29
C PHE A 32 -27.87 -17.58 2.76
N LEU A 33 -26.93 -17.21 3.64
CA LEU A 33 -27.20 -17.15 5.07
C LEU A 33 -28.29 -16.11 5.34
N PRO A 34 -29.14 -16.31 6.37
CA PRO A 34 -30.16 -15.33 6.75
C PRO A 34 -29.51 -13.96 6.99
N LYS A 35 -30.01 -12.93 6.29
CA LYS A 35 -29.49 -11.56 6.41
C LYS A 35 -29.73 -11.01 7.82
N LYS A 36 -28.71 -11.07 8.68
CA LYS A 36 -28.64 -10.22 9.87
C LYS A 36 -28.11 -8.85 9.45
N THR A 37 -29.01 -7.95 9.03
CA THR A 37 -28.97 -6.46 8.97
C THR A 37 -27.68 -5.67 8.65
N ALA A 38 -26.47 -6.22 8.65
CA ALA A 38 -25.23 -5.52 8.39
C ALA A 38 -24.99 -5.36 6.88
N HIS A 39 -24.69 -4.14 6.47
CA HIS A 39 -24.15 -3.88 5.13
C HIS A 39 -22.73 -4.46 5.04
N PRO A 40 -22.36 -5.10 3.92
CA PRO A 40 -21.01 -5.62 3.75
C PRO A 40 -19.99 -4.48 3.73
N HIS A 41 -18.85 -4.69 4.40
CA HIS A 41 -17.72 -3.78 4.38
C HIS A 41 -16.53 -4.49 3.76
N HIS A 42 -16.16 -4.12 2.53
CA HIS A 42 -15.01 -4.68 1.84
C HIS A 42 -13.70 -4.15 2.41
N CYS A 43 -12.63 -4.94 2.40
CA CYS A 43 -11.33 -4.48 2.87
C CYS A 43 -10.74 -3.46 1.88
N ILE A 44 -10.61 -2.18 2.29
CA ILE A 44 -9.99 -1.15 1.43
C ILE A 44 -8.52 -1.46 1.11
N PHE A 45 -7.85 -2.19 2.01
CA PHE A 45 -6.43 -2.49 1.91
C PHE A 45 -6.09 -3.48 0.77
N GLU A 46 -7.10 -4.16 0.23
CA GLU A 46 -6.97 -4.94 -1.01
C GLU A 46 -6.54 -4.06 -2.19
N PHE A 47 -7.17 -2.89 -2.32
CA PHE A 47 -6.82 -1.94 -3.38
C PHE A 47 -5.48 -1.26 -3.13
N ILE A 48 -5.12 -1.01 -1.87
CA ILE A 48 -3.86 -0.35 -1.49
C ILE A 48 -2.66 -1.26 -1.79
N TYR A 49 -2.70 -2.51 -1.30
CA TYR A 49 -1.50 -3.36 -1.27
C TYR A 49 -1.75 -4.84 -1.55
N PHE A 50 -2.72 -5.46 -0.87
CA PHE A 50 -2.75 -6.93 -0.73
C PHE A 50 -3.04 -7.68 -2.02
N SER A 51 -4.03 -7.21 -2.80
CA SER A 51 -4.35 -7.84 -4.08
C SER A 51 -3.28 -7.58 -5.13
N ARG A 52 -3.13 -8.52 -6.07
CA ARG A 52 -2.26 -8.30 -7.22
C ARG A 52 -2.86 -7.22 -8.14
N PRO A 53 -2.04 -6.40 -8.81
CA PRO A 53 -2.55 -5.33 -9.66
C PRO A 53 -3.33 -5.83 -10.89
N ASP A 54 -3.08 -7.07 -11.34
CA ASP A 54 -3.79 -7.75 -12.42
C ASP A 54 -5.12 -8.41 -11.96
N SER A 55 -5.48 -8.30 -10.68
CA SER A 55 -6.74 -8.83 -10.16
C SER A 55 -7.90 -7.85 -10.34
N LYS A 56 -9.10 -8.43 -10.44
CA LYS A 56 -10.37 -7.73 -10.24
C LYS A 56 -10.93 -8.16 -8.87
N VAL A 57 -11.15 -7.21 -7.97
CA VAL A 57 -11.73 -7.47 -6.65
C VAL A 57 -12.86 -6.49 -6.38
N PHE A 58 -13.92 -6.97 -5.74
CA PHE A 58 -15.10 -6.17 -5.41
C PHE A 58 -15.64 -5.43 -6.64
N GLY A 59 -15.67 -6.13 -7.78
CA GLY A 59 -16.14 -5.59 -9.05
C GLY A 59 -15.22 -4.63 -9.80
N GLU A 60 -14.00 -4.33 -9.32
CA GLU A 60 -13.11 -3.34 -9.95
C GLU A 60 -11.66 -3.83 -10.10
N ASN A 61 -10.97 -3.32 -11.13
CA ASN A 61 -9.57 -3.62 -11.40
C ASN A 61 -8.65 -2.91 -10.42
N VAL A 62 -7.78 -3.67 -9.77
CA VAL A 62 -6.86 -3.14 -8.75
C VAL A 62 -5.90 -2.10 -9.33
N ASP A 63 -5.30 -2.34 -10.50
CA ASP A 63 -4.43 -1.39 -11.19
C ASP A 63 -5.11 -0.02 -11.44
N LYS A 64 -6.39 -0.03 -11.83
CA LYS A 64 -7.16 1.19 -12.07
C LYS A 64 -7.30 2.02 -10.80
N VAL A 65 -7.64 1.39 -9.68
CA VAL A 65 -7.75 2.06 -8.38
C VAL A 65 -6.39 2.60 -7.93
N ARG A 66 -5.31 1.80 -8.04
CA ARG A 66 -3.95 2.24 -7.65
C ARG A 66 -3.46 3.44 -8.44
N ARG A 67 -3.66 3.46 -9.77
CA ARG A 67 -3.36 4.64 -10.59
C ARG A 67 -4.15 5.87 -10.13
N LYS A 68 -5.42 5.69 -9.74
CA LYS A 68 -6.24 6.77 -9.19
C LYS A 68 -5.72 7.25 -7.83
N LEU A 69 -5.28 6.35 -6.94
CA LEU A 69 -4.63 6.73 -5.67
C LEU A 69 -3.42 7.62 -5.91
N GLY A 70 -2.53 7.23 -6.84
CA GLY A 70 -1.37 8.03 -7.21
C GLY A 70 -1.73 9.40 -7.80
N LYS A 71 -2.77 9.44 -8.66
CA LYS A 71 -3.31 10.69 -9.20
C LYS A 71 -3.74 11.64 -8.08
N LEU A 72 -4.61 11.17 -7.18
CA LEU A 72 -5.13 11.99 -6.08
C LEU A 72 -4.03 12.42 -5.11
N LEU A 73 -3.02 11.58 -4.89
CA LEU A 73 -1.85 11.93 -4.08
C LEU A 73 -1.02 13.06 -4.71
N ALA A 74 -0.88 13.08 -6.04
CA ALA A 74 -0.21 14.18 -6.75
C ALA A 74 -1.03 15.47 -6.75
N GLU A 75 -2.36 15.38 -6.74
CA GLU A 75 -3.24 16.54 -6.57
C GLU A 75 -3.08 17.15 -5.17
N GLU A 76 -3.19 16.32 -4.14
CA GLU A 76 -3.19 16.71 -2.72
C GLU A 76 -1.81 17.15 -2.22
N SER A 77 -0.77 16.42 -2.60
CA SER A 77 0.59 16.59 -2.05
C SER A 77 1.67 16.61 -3.14
N PRO A 78 1.63 17.56 -4.10
CA PRO A 78 2.65 17.67 -5.13
C PRO A 78 4.02 17.99 -4.54
N VAL A 79 5.08 17.66 -5.28
CA VAL A 79 6.43 18.18 -5.05
C VAL A 79 6.74 19.10 -6.21
N LYS A 80 6.92 20.39 -5.93
CA LYS A 80 7.24 21.38 -6.95
C LYS A 80 8.76 21.51 -7.08
N PRO A 81 9.29 21.70 -8.30
CA PRO A 81 10.65 22.18 -8.47
C PRO A 81 10.81 23.55 -7.81
N THR A 82 11.98 23.81 -7.26
CA THR A 82 12.34 25.09 -6.64
C THR A 82 13.07 26.03 -7.61
N SER A 83 13.54 25.49 -8.74
CA SER A 83 14.17 26.19 -9.86
C SER A 83 13.94 25.43 -11.16
N ASP A 84 14.17 26.07 -12.32
CA ASP A 84 14.06 25.42 -13.64
C ASP A 84 15.08 24.28 -13.85
N GLU A 85 16.12 24.23 -13.02
CA GLU A 85 17.16 23.21 -13.04
C GLU A 85 16.79 21.97 -12.20
N ASP A 86 15.80 22.09 -11.31
CA ASP A 86 15.35 21.02 -10.42
C ASP A 86 14.52 19.99 -11.18
N ARG A 87 15.19 18.92 -11.63
CA ARG A 87 14.50 17.77 -12.20
C ARG A 87 13.92 16.90 -11.10
N VAL A 88 12.58 16.85 -11.03
CA VAL A 88 11.86 15.97 -10.11
C VAL A 88 11.86 14.55 -10.70
N VAL A 89 12.42 13.61 -9.96
CA VAL A 89 12.45 12.20 -10.33
C VAL A 89 11.48 11.46 -9.42
N VAL A 90 10.46 10.85 -9.99
CA VAL A 90 9.45 10.06 -9.27
C VAL A 90 9.82 8.59 -9.42
N ILE A 91 9.95 7.90 -8.29
CA ILE A 91 10.30 6.48 -8.23
C ILE A 91 9.31 5.72 -7.37
N SER A 92 9.06 4.46 -7.69
CA SER A 92 8.26 3.55 -6.88
C SER A 92 9.14 2.83 -5.86
N VAL A 93 8.55 2.38 -4.76
CA VAL A 93 9.06 1.24 -3.98
C VAL A 93 8.53 -0.05 -4.61
N PRO A 94 9.35 -0.83 -5.33
CA PRO A 94 8.84 -1.92 -6.14
C PRO A 94 8.42 -3.15 -5.31
N ASP A 95 7.39 -3.90 -5.71
CA ASP A 95 6.61 -3.75 -6.95
C ASP A 95 5.20 -3.20 -6.74
N SER A 96 4.74 -3.14 -5.48
CA SER A 96 3.35 -2.82 -5.11
C SER A 96 2.91 -1.43 -5.55
N SER A 97 3.81 -0.44 -5.42
CA SER A 97 3.53 0.97 -5.69
C SER A 97 3.76 1.39 -7.15
N ASN A 98 4.24 0.50 -8.02
CA ASN A 98 4.60 0.83 -9.42
C ASN A 98 3.44 1.51 -10.18
N THR A 99 2.22 1.00 -10.03
CA THR A 99 1.05 1.49 -10.77
C THR A 99 0.52 2.80 -10.19
N ALA A 100 0.62 2.99 -8.87
CA ALA A 100 0.30 4.28 -8.25
C ALA A 100 1.33 5.36 -8.61
N THR A 101 2.61 5.01 -8.66
CA THR A 101 3.70 5.92 -9.07
C THR A 101 3.49 6.43 -10.50
N LEU A 102 3.04 5.55 -11.41
CA LEU A 102 2.60 5.95 -12.76
C LEU A 102 1.47 6.99 -12.73
N GLY A 103 0.50 6.83 -11.82
CA GLY A 103 -0.58 7.79 -11.61
C GLY A 103 -0.07 9.14 -11.11
N PHE A 104 0.81 9.11 -10.11
CA PHE A 104 1.40 10.30 -9.50
C PHE A 104 2.23 11.11 -10.50
N ALA A 105 3.11 10.47 -11.26
CA ALA A 105 3.95 11.15 -12.24
C ALA A 105 3.13 11.77 -13.38
N ARG A 106 2.15 11.02 -13.91
CA ARG A 106 1.26 11.51 -14.98
C ARG A 106 0.43 12.71 -14.55
N GLU A 107 -0.11 12.67 -13.34
CA GLU A 107 -0.90 13.79 -12.83
C GLU A 107 0.00 14.99 -12.50
N SER A 108 1.19 14.77 -11.95
CA SER A 108 2.18 15.82 -11.74
C SER A 108 2.52 16.55 -13.06
N ALA A 109 2.77 15.80 -14.14
CA ALA A 109 3.02 16.36 -15.47
C ALA A 109 1.82 17.17 -16.01
N LYS A 110 0.59 16.68 -15.85
CA LYS A 110 -0.63 17.43 -16.24
C LYS A 110 -0.77 18.76 -15.49
N ARG A 111 -0.27 18.81 -14.25
CA ARG A 111 -0.27 20.01 -13.41
C ARG A 111 0.94 20.92 -13.65
N GLY A 112 1.71 20.68 -14.72
CA GLY A 112 2.83 21.52 -15.13
C GLY A 112 4.12 21.28 -14.32
N ILE A 113 4.24 20.15 -13.63
CA ILE A 113 5.45 19.76 -12.89
C ILE A 113 6.28 18.85 -13.81
N ASP A 114 7.53 19.19 -14.12
CA ASP A 114 8.48 18.29 -14.84
C ASP A 114 8.94 17.15 -13.92
N ALA A 115 8.01 16.25 -13.65
CA ALA A 115 8.17 15.05 -12.84
C ALA A 115 8.32 13.84 -13.76
N ARG A 116 9.52 13.25 -13.79
CA ARG A 116 9.84 12.10 -14.64
C ARG A 116 9.77 10.81 -13.84
N LEU A 117 9.01 9.85 -14.35
CA LEU A 117 9.03 8.50 -13.80
C LEU A 117 10.33 7.81 -14.22
N GLU A 118 11.09 7.33 -13.24
CA GLU A 118 12.35 6.61 -13.48
C GLU A 118 12.45 5.36 -12.61
N LEU A 119 13.32 4.44 -13.02
CA LEU A 119 13.66 3.27 -12.22
C LEU A 119 14.82 3.60 -11.28
N GLY A 120 14.52 4.23 -10.14
CA GLY A 120 15.52 4.55 -9.11
C GLY A 120 15.87 3.39 -8.18
N LEU A 121 14.99 2.39 -8.10
CA LEU A 121 15.15 1.19 -7.28
C LEU A 121 14.91 -0.05 -8.12
N ILE A 122 15.80 -1.03 -7.99
CA ILE A 122 15.68 -2.34 -8.60
C ILE A 122 15.49 -3.36 -7.49
N ARG A 123 14.36 -4.08 -7.53
CA ARG A 123 14.10 -5.21 -6.63
C ARG A 123 15.03 -6.36 -7.00
N SER A 124 15.75 -6.90 -6.03
CA SER A 124 16.50 -8.14 -6.21
C SER A 124 15.53 -9.31 -6.33
N HIS A 125 15.63 -10.08 -7.41
CA HIS A 125 14.82 -11.30 -7.61
C HIS A 125 15.41 -12.53 -6.90
N TYR A 126 16.63 -12.41 -6.36
CA TYR A 126 17.39 -13.51 -5.75
C TYR A 126 17.39 -13.47 -4.22
N VAL A 127 16.41 -12.80 -3.62
CA VAL A 127 16.22 -12.77 -2.16
C VAL A 127 15.68 -14.13 -1.71
N GLY A 128 16.57 -15.12 -1.63
CA GLY A 128 16.30 -16.43 -1.07
C GLY A 128 16.26 -16.40 0.47
N ARG A 129 15.70 -17.47 1.06
CA ARG A 129 15.81 -17.73 2.50
C ARG A 129 17.30 -17.70 2.85
N THR A 130 17.72 -16.86 3.78
CA THR A 130 19.11 -16.79 4.24
C THR A 130 19.55 -18.17 4.74
N PHE A 131 20.31 -18.89 3.91
CA PHE A 131 21.00 -20.10 4.33
C PHE A 131 22.17 -19.68 5.21
N ILE A 132 22.07 -20.02 6.50
CA ILE A 132 23.10 -19.95 7.56
C ILE A 132 24.06 -18.75 7.40
N GLN A 133 23.70 -17.63 8.03
CA GLN A 133 24.58 -16.47 8.12
C GLN A 133 25.31 -16.52 9.48
N PRO A 134 26.65 -16.48 9.53
CA PRO A 134 27.39 -16.45 10.79
C PRO A 134 27.25 -15.09 11.49
N ASP A 135 27.65 -15.10 12.76
CA ASP A 135 27.14 -14.30 13.89
C ASP A 135 27.01 -12.76 13.77
N GLN A 136 25.98 -12.27 14.47
CA GLN A 136 25.78 -10.97 15.16
C GLN A 136 26.16 -9.59 14.57
N GLY A 137 26.64 -9.46 13.34
CA GLY A 137 27.10 -8.14 12.82
C GLY A 137 26.08 -7.22 12.15
N ASP A 138 25.12 -7.73 11.37
CA ASP A 138 24.59 -6.89 10.27
C ASP A 138 23.08 -7.02 10.02
N ARG A 139 22.28 -6.37 10.88
CA ARG A 139 20.86 -6.08 10.56
C ARG A 139 20.71 -5.02 9.47
N GLU A 140 21.76 -4.24 9.16
CA GLU A 140 21.74 -3.26 8.07
C GLU A 140 21.81 -3.89 6.67
N LEU A 141 22.36 -5.10 6.53
CA LEU A 141 22.44 -5.79 5.24
C LEU A 141 21.07 -6.22 4.68
N LYS A 142 20.02 -6.38 5.50
CA LYS A 142 18.74 -6.97 5.07
C LYS A 142 17.97 -6.15 4.02
N VAL A 143 18.14 -4.83 3.97
CA VAL A 143 17.53 -3.99 2.91
C VAL A 143 18.43 -3.85 1.70
N LYS A 144 19.77 -3.79 1.88
CA LYS A 144 20.73 -3.95 0.76
C LYS A 144 20.56 -5.29 0.04
N THR A 145 20.00 -6.29 0.72
CA THR A 145 19.65 -7.58 0.11
C THR A 145 18.42 -7.48 -0.80
N LYS A 146 17.48 -6.55 -0.55
CA LYS A 146 16.17 -6.48 -1.24
C LYS A 146 16.12 -5.50 -2.39
N PHE A 147 16.78 -4.35 -2.28
CA PHE A 147 16.76 -3.30 -3.29
C PHE A 147 18.16 -2.78 -3.59
N ASN A 148 18.40 -2.46 -4.86
CA ASN A 148 19.58 -1.75 -5.34
C ASN A 148 19.16 -0.39 -5.88
N THR A 149 19.92 0.66 -5.58
CA THR A 149 19.70 2.00 -6.12
C THR A 149 20.37 2.17 -7.48
N VAL A 150 19.70 2.88 -8.38
CA VAL A 150 20.30 3.29 -9.66
C VAL A 150 20.89 4.68 -9.47
N ARG A 151 22.15 4.75 -9.03
CA ARG A 151 22.80 6.01 -8.63
C ARG A 151 22.69 7.12 -9.69
N GLY A 152 22.91 6.79 -10.96
CA GLY A 152 22.80 7.75 -12.07
C GLY A 152 21.42 8.40 -12.26
N VAL A 153 20.36 7.77 -11.74
CA VAL A 153 18.99 8.33 -11.73
C VAL A 153 18.78 9.28 -10.53
N LEU A 154 19.47 9.04 -9.42
CA LEU A 154 19.18 9.68 -8.12
C LEU A 154 20.12 10.86 -7.81
N THR A 155 21.39 10.79 -8.21
CA THR A 155 22.41 11.77 -7.83
C THR A 155 22.06 13.19 -8.25
N GLY A 156 22.09 14.11 -7.29
CA GLY A 156 21.79 15.53 -7.50
C GLY A 156 20.35 15.82 -7.91
N LYS A 157 19.40 14.88 -7.70
CA LYS A 157 17.99 15.05 -8.08
C LYS A 157 17.10 15.31 -6.88
N LYS A 158 15.94 15.91 -7.17
CA LYS A 158 14.81 15.97 -6.23
C LYS A 158 13.99 14.69 -6.41
N VAL A 159 14.12 13.75 -5.48
CA VAL A 159 13.54 12.42 -5.59
C VAL A 159 12.21 12.36 -4.84
N VAL A 160 11.16 11.91 -5.50
CA VAL A 160 9.87 11.57 -4.90
C VAL A 160 9.74 10.06 -4.87
N ILE A 161 9.77 9.49 -3.67
CA ILE A 161 9.51 8.07 -3.42
C ILE A 161 8.01 7.91 -3.21
N VAL A 162 7.38 7.07 -4.02
CA VAL A 162 5.97 6.67 -3.82
C VAL A 162 5.94 5.25 -3.26
N ASP A 163 5.24 5.06 -2.14
CA ASP A 163 5.03 3.76 -1.50
C ASP A 163 3.56 3.57 -1.15
N ASP A 164 3.14 2.32 -0.93
CA ASP A 164 1.74 2.02 -0.63
C ASP A 164 1.35 2.39 0.80
N SER A 165 2.21 2.10 1.78
CA SER A 165 1.93 2.24 3.20
C SER A 165 3.21 2.32 4.06
N ILE A 166 3.09 2.81 5.29
CA ILE A 166 4.17 2.76 6.30
C ILE A 166 3.61 2.18 7.59
N VAL A 167 4.07 0.98 7.97
CA VAL A 167 3.59 0.26 9.16
C VAL A 167 4.50 0.52 10.37
N ARG A 168 5.67 -0.13 10.44
CA ARG A 168 6.67 0.05 11.51
C ARG A 168 7.70 1.13 11.19
N GLY A 169 7.80 1.53 9.92
CA GLY A 169 8.77 2.51 9.41
C GLY A 169 10.22 2.03 9.30
N THR A 170 10.58 0.86 9.85
CA THR A 170 11.95 0.33 9.80
C THR A 170 12.43 0.11 8.36
N THR A 171 11.63 -0.54 7.52
CA THR A 171 11.94 -0.74 6.10
C THR A 171 12.06 0.59 5.36
N SER A 172 11.10 1.50 5.54
CA SER A 172 11.08 2.81 4.88
C SER A 172 12.31 3.64 5.28
N LYS A 173 12.73 3.61 6.55
CA LYS A 173 13.93 4.30 7.03
C LYS A 173 15.21 3.74 6.39
N GLN A 174 15.33 2.41 6.31
CA GLN A 174 16.46 1.77 5.65
C GLN A 174 16.50 2.05 4.14
N LEU A 175 15.32 2.11 3.50
CA LEU A 175 15.21 2.49 2.09
C LEU A 175 15.65 3.93 1.85
N VAL A 176 15.20 4.87 2.69
CA VAL A 176 15.61 6.28 2.61
C VAL A 176 17.11 6.41 2.83
N LYS A 177 17.71 5.68 3.80
CA LYS A 177 19.16 5.64 3.99
C LYS A 177 19.87 5.19 2.71
N LEU A 178 19.42 4.09 2.08
CA LEU A 178 20.00 3.59 0.83
C LEU A 178 19.89 4.60 -0.33
N ILE A 179 18.77 5.32 -0.43
CA ILE A 179 18.58 6.36 -1.44
C ILE A 179 19.49 7.57 -1.17
N ARG A 180 19.64 7.98 0.09
CA ARG A 180 20.56 9.07 0.48
C ARG A 180 22.03 8.73 0.19
N GLU A 181 22.43 7.45 0.28
CA GLU A 181 23.76 6.98 -0.16
C GLU A 181 24.03 7.24 -1.66
N ALA A 182 22.99 7.45 -2.47
CA ALA A 182 23.11 7.84 -3.88
C ALA A 182 23.20 9.37 -4.10
N GLU A 183 23.22 10.15 -3.02
CA GLU A 183 23.43 11.61 -3.01
C GLU A 183 22.37 12.42 -3.80
N PRO A 184 21.06 12.24 -3.57
CA PRO A 184 20.03 13.15 -4.07
C PRO A 184 20.08 14.50 -3.34
N ASN A 185 19.61 15.57 -4.00
CA ASN A 185 19.48 16.89 -3.38
C ASN A 185 18.39 16.87 -2.30
N GLU A 186 17.22 16.33 -2.66
CA GLU A 186 16.05 16.23 -1.80
C GLU A 186 15.40 14.84 -1.97
N VAL A 187 14.80 14.35 -0.90
CA VAL A 187 14.04 13.09 -0.82
C VAL A 187 12.69 13.40 -0.20
N HIS A 188 11.63 13.20 -0.97
CA HIS A 188 10.25 13.36 -0.52
C HIS A 188 9.54 12.02 -0.56
N PHE A 189 8.87 11.66 0.52
CA PHE A 189 8.15 10.41 0.64
C PHE A 189 6.64 10.67 0.49
N ARG A 190 5.99 9.89 -0.37
CA ARG A 190 4.56 10.00 -0.68
C ARG A 190 3.91 8.63 -0.50
N VAL A 191 2.92 8.56 0.38
CA VAL A 191 2.27 7.30 0.76
C VAL A 191 0.84 7.29 0.23
N THR A 192 0.47 6.26 -0.52
CA THR A 192 -0.86 6.19 -1.18
C THR A 192 -1.99 5.73 -0.24
N SER A 193 -1.73 5.66 1.06
CA SER A 193 -2.70 5.38 2.11
C SER A 193 -2.63 6.44 3.21
N PRO A 194 -3.68 6.59 4.03
CA PRO A 194 -3.60 7.27 5.31
C PRO A 194 -2.61 6.58 6.27
N PRO A 195 -2.20 7.25 7.36
CA PRO A 195 -1.40 6.62 8.41
C PRO A 195 -2.15 5.44 9.06
N ILE A 196 -1.50 4.28 9.13
CA ILE A 196 -2.04 3.09 9.80
C ILE A 196 -1.90 3.28 11.32
N LYS A 197 -3.02 3.41 12.02
CA LYS A 197 -3.09 3.72 13.45
C LYS A 197 -3.63 2.58 14.30
N TYR A 198 -4.22 1.56 13.69
CA TYR A 198 -4.86 0.45 14.40
C TYR A 198 -4.50 -0.89 13.76
N PRO A 199 -4.39 -1.97 14.56
CA PRO A 199 -4.23 -3.33 14.03
C PRO A 199 -5.44 -3.72 13.17
N CYS A 200 -5.31 -4.77 12.36
CA CYS A 200 -6.43 -5.31 11.59
C CYS A 200 -6.92 -6.62 12.21
N HIS A 201 -8.21 -6.74 12.49
CA HIS A 201 -8.83 -7.95 13.07
C HIS A 201 -9.42 -8.87 11.99
N TYR A 202 -9.25 -8.52 10.70
CA TYR A 202 -9.89 -9.18 9.57
C TYR A 202 -8.88 -9.79 8.58
N GLY A 203 -7.67 -10.12 9.07
CA GLY A 203 -6.69 -10.91 8.31
C GLY A 203 -5.43 -10.18 7.83
N MET A 204 -5.33 -8.84 7.95
CA MET A 204 -4.06 -8.16 7.69
C MET A 204 -3.13 -8.30 8.91
N ASP A 205 -1.90 -8.74 8.67
CA ASP A 205 -0.85 -8.91 9.69
C ASP A 205 -0.21 -7.57 10.06
N PHE A 206 -1.02 -6.67 10.64
CA PHE A 206 -0.52 -5.47 11.28
C PHE A 206 -0.11 -5.75 12.72
N PRO A 207 1.01 -5.17 13.16
CA PRO A 207 1.52 -5.33 14.52
C PRO A 207 0.62 -4.61 15.53
N SER A 208 0.99 -4.69 16.80
CA SER A 208 0.28 -4.01 17.87
C SER A 208 0.28 -2.49 17.69
N ARG A 209 -0.67 -1.81 18.36
CA ARG A 209 -0.86 -0.37 18.23
C ARG A 209 0.41 0.43 18.57
N SER A 210 1.15 0.04 19.60
CA SER A 210 2.38 0.70 20.04
C SER A 210 3.56 0.52 19.06
N GLU A 211 3.51 -0.50 18.20
CA GLU A 211 4.56 -0.78 17.22
C GLU A 211 4.39 0.00 15.91
N LEU A 212 3.18 0.51 15.64
CA LEU A 212 2.87 1.32 14.47
C LEU A 212 3.54 2.69 14.55
N ILE A 213 4.27 3.07 13.50
CA ILE A 213 5.02 4.34 13.47
C ILE A 213 4.11 5.54 13.67
N ALA A 214 2.88 5.49 13.13
CA ALA A 214 1.92 6.56 13.29
C ALA A 214 1.60 6.82 14.77
N ASN A 215 1.56 5.78 15.62
CA ASN A 215 1.29 5.96 17.05
C ASN A 215 2.54 6.28 17.87
N LYS A 216 3.72 5.83 17.43
CA LYS A 216 5.01 6.19 18.08
C LYS A 216 5.31 7.69 18.03
N PHE A 217 4.70 8.39 17.08
CA PHE A 217 4.85 9.82 16.88
C PHE A 217 3.52 10.57 16.99
N ASP A 218 2.52 9.98 17.68
CA ASP A 218 1.20 10.61 17.93
C ASP A 218 0.47 11.15 16.68
N GLY A 219 0.75 10.55 15.53
CA GLY A 219 0.21 10.93 14.23
C GLY A 219 0.85 12.17 13.60
N ASP A 220 1.91 12.72 14.20
CA ASP A 220 2.66 13.86 13.65
C ASP A 220 3.51 13.43 12.46
N VAL A 221 3.06 13.83 11.27
CA VAL A 221 3.70 13.53 9.99
C VAL A 221 5.11 14.13 9.90
N GLU A 222 5.35 15.30 10.51
CA GLU A 222 6.66 15.94 10.45
C GLU A 222 7.69 15.14 11.27
N SER A 223 7.34 14.74 12.49
CA SER A 223 8.19 13.89 13.32
C SER A 223 8.46 12.52 12.68
N ILE A 224 7.46 11.92 12.01
CA ILE A 224 7.67 10.69 11.25
C ILE A 224 8.66 10.93 10.10
N GLY A 225 8.48 12.02 9.33
CA GLY A 225 9.38 12.39 8.23
C GLY A 225 10.84 12.56 8.69
N LYS A 226 11.05 13.29 9.79
CA LYS A 226 12.35 13.45 10.44
C LYS A 226 12.94 12.10 10.87
N HIS A 227 12.12 11.22 11.46
CA HIS A 227 12.57 9.89 11.87
C HIS A 227 13.04 9.03 10.68
N LEU A 228 12.37 9.15 9.52
CA LEU A 228 12.72 8.45 8.29
C LEU A 228 13.92 9.08 7.56
N GLY A 229 14.21 10.36 7.77
CA GLY A 229 15.31 11.08 7.12
C GLY A 229 14.96 11.72 5.77
N VAL A 230 13.69 12.06 5.57
CA VAL A 230 13.18 12.68 4.34
C VAL A 230 12.92 14.17 4.53
N ASP A 231 13.02 14.94 3.44
CA ASP A 231 12.77 16.39 3.46
C ASP A 231 11.28 16.71 3.55
N SER A 232 10.42 15.84 3.00
CA SER A 232 8.98 15.90 3.28
C SER A 232 8.34 14.52 3.26
N LEU A 233 7.32 14.33 4.08
CA LEU A 233 6.45 13.15 4.09
C LEU A 233 5.01 13.61 3.91
N ALA A 234 4.25 12.92 3.06
CA ALA A 234 2.80 13.10 2.99
C ALA A 234 2.10 11.76 2.79
N TYR A 235 0.94 11.62 3.43
CA TYR A 235 0.03 10.49 3.31
C TYR A 235 -1.21 10.93 2.55
N LEU A 236 -1.76 10.06 1.71
CA LEU A 236 -3.06 10.30 1.09
C LEU A 236 -4.13 10.41 2.18
N SER A 237 -4.96 11.45 2.10
CA SER A 237 -6.08 11.61 3.02
C SER A 237 -7.10 10.46 2.94
N MET A 238 -7.85 10.25 4.02
CA MET A 238 -8.93 9.27 4.07
C MET A 238 -10.01 9.56 3.01
N GLU A 239 -10.32 10.85 2.81
CA GLU A 239 -11.30 11.30 1.83
C GLU A 239 -10.87 10.89 0.42
N LYS A 240 -9.62 11.19 0.05
CA LYS A 240 -9.08 10.82 -1.27
C LYS A 240 -8.90 9.32 -1.45
N LEU A 241 -8.55 8.58 -0.40
CA LEU A 241 -8.54 7.11 -0.45
C LEU A 241 -9.93 6.57 -0.77
N LEU A 242 -10.97 7.06 -0.08
CA LEU A 242 -12.33 6.64 -0.33
C LEU A 242 -12.78 7.06 -1.72
N GLU A 243 -12.50 8.30 -2.15
CA GLU A 243 -12.79 8.80 -3.51
C GLU A 243 -12.19 7.89 -4.61
N ALA A 244 -11.01 7.33 -4.38
CA ALA A 244 -10.37 6.42 -5.32
C ALA A 244 -11.10 5.07 -5.45
N ALA A 245 -11.73 4.61 -4.36
CA ALA A 245 -12.42 3.33 -4.31
C ALA A 245 -13.74 3.36 -5.09
N PRO A 246 -14.19 2.23 -5.64
CA PRO A 246 -15.47 2.18 -6.34
C PRO A 246 -16.65 2.37 -5.37
N HIS A 247 -17.54 3.32 -5.68
CA HIS A 247 -18.70 3.68 -4.86
C HIS A 247 -20.04 3.18 -5.39
N GLU A 248 -20.04 2.53 -6.56
CA GLU A 248 -21.25 1.94 -7.14
C GLU A 248 -21.90 0.92 -6.18
N ASP A 249 -23.20 0.70 -6.31
CA ASP A 249 -23.98 -0.29 -5.56
C ASP A 249 -23.99 -0.11 -4.03
N ASN A 250 -23.84 1.13 -3.52
CA ASN A 250 -23.73 1.42 -2.08
C ASN A 250 -22.58 0.65 -1.39
N ARG A 251 -21.49 0.35 -2.12
CA ARG A 251 -20.31 -0.33 -1.56
C ARG A 251 -19.75 0.45 -0.38
N ARG A 252 -19.51 -0.27 0.72
CA ARG A 252 -18.85 0.27 1.92
C ARG A 252 -17.52 -0.41 2.10
N TYR A 253 -16.58 0.33 2.68
CA TYR A 253 -15.24 -0.15 2.94
C TYR A 253 -14.95 -0.15 4.43
N CYS A 254 -14.31 -1.21 4.90
CA CYS A 254 -13.67 -1.24 6.20
C CYS A 254 -12.43 -0.35 6.15
N THR A 255 -12.38 0.66 7.01
CA THR A 255 -11.24 1.57 7.18
C THR A 255 -10.63 1.47 8.57
N ALA A 256 -10.92 0.38 9.31
CA ALA A 256 -10.63 0.25 10.74
C ALA A 256 -9.14 0.44 11.06
N CYS A 257 -8.23 -0.02 10.21
CA CYS A 257 -6.78 0.16 10.37
C CYS A 257 -6.33 1.64 10.40
N PHE A 258 -7.15 2.54 9.89
CA PHE A 258 -6.91 3.98 9.91
C PHE A 258 -7.83 4.72 10.89
N SER A 259 -9.11 4.33 10.96
CA SER A 259 -10.16 5.05 11.68
C SER A 259 -10.44 4.53 13.09
N GLY A 260 -10.03 3.29 13.39
CA GLY A 260 -10.37 2.58 14.63
C GLY A 260 -11.84 2.14 14.71
N LYS A 261 -12.64 2.41 13.66
CA LYS A 261 -14.06 2.04 13.60
C LYS A 261 -14.21 0.67 12.97
N TYR A 262 -14.26 -0.37 13.79
CA TYR A 262 -14.43 -1.74 13.35
C TYR A 262 -15.90 -2.02 12.99
N PRO A 263 -16.20 -2.60 11.81
CA PRO A 263 -17.58 -2.90 11.41
C PRO A 263 -18.28 -3.94 12.28
N LEU A 264 -17.52 -4.88 12.86
CA LEU A 264 -18.05 -5.86 13.82
C LEU A 264 -17.73 -5.41 15.25
N PRO A 265 -18.67 -5.59 16.19
CA PRO A 265 -18.38 -5.44 17.61
C PRO A 265 -17.23 -6.37 18.00
N SER A 266 -16.24 -5.85 18.70
CA SER A 266 -15.22 -6.69 19.34
C SER A 266 -15.83 -7.30 20.60
N ASP A 267 -15.82 -8.63 20.70
CA ASP A 267 -16.12 -9.34 21.95
C ASP A 267 -14.94 -9.12 22.92
N GLY A 268 -14.84 -7.92 23.50
CA GLY A 268 -13.69 -7.51 24.31
C GLY A 268 -12.45 -7.15 23.49
N GLU A 269 -11.49 -6.46 24.12
CA GLU A 269 -10.19 -6.16 23.53
C GLU A 269 -9.45 -7.46 23.24
N SER A 270 -9.66 -8.03 22.04
CA SER A 270 -8.81 -9.09 21.52
C SER A 270 -7.46 -8.45 21.20
N ASP A 271 -6.62 -8.32 22.22
CA ASP A 271 -5.24 -7.94 22.05
C ASP A 271 -4.62 -9.04 21.17
N LYS A 272 -4.16 -8.69 19.97
CA LYS A 272 -3.53 -9.66 19.04
C LYS A 272 -2.39 -10.46 19.69
N ASN A 273 -1.88 -9.98 20.82
CA ASN A 273 -0.82 -10.58 21.61
C ASN A 273 -1.24 -11.84 22.40
N GLU A 274 -2.53 -12.13 22.57
CA GLU A 274 -2.96 -13.29 23.38
C GLU A 274 -2.91 -14.64 22.64
N ASN A 275 -2.80 -14.64 21.31
CA ASN A 275 -2.81 -15.87 20.51
C ASN A 275 -1.41 -16.36 20.05
N ASP A 276 -0.33 -15.67 20.43
CA ASP A 276 1.05 -15.99 20.05
C ASP A 276 1.91 -16.52 21.24
N ALA A 277 1.29 -16.95 22.34
CA ALA A 277 1.97 -17.53 23.52
C ALA A 277 1.86 -19.06 23.59
#